data_AF-A0A411DSS4-F1
#
_entry.id   AF-A0A411DSS4-F1
#
_cell.length_a   1.000
_cell.length_b   1.000
_cell.length_c   1.000
_cell.angle_alpha   90.00
_cell.angle_beta   90.00
_cell.angle_gamma   90.00
#
_symmetry.space_group_name_H-M   'P 1'
#
loop_
_entity.id
_entity.type
_entity.pdbx_description
1 polymer ?
#
loop_
_entity_poly.entity_id
_entity_poly.type
_entity_poly.pdbx_seq_one_letter_code
_entity_poly.pdbx_strand_id
1 'polypeptide(L)'
;MKRISTIILSLVFASAFSQKSTRIFTSDIDNFWKAYDSIQKTNDYSGKLDLIKRLYTGKATKGLKAFMDARDYNDSMYVKVIEKYPKFWNSVRPNTLTIKTKTQELEAGVARLKQLYPELKDAEMYFTIGALNSGGTVRGNMVLVGAELATGTGTTEVSEFEDEWLKGAFANQSLDNIVSLNIHEYIHTQQAGYQNRVLNQAIREGSCDLIAELVMNEPLKRKYISYGMAHEAEIKAQFKKEMFSGNLPNWFYNGRQKGEGADLGYYVGYEISKMYYQNAKDKKQAIKDIIELNYDDNKAVEDFLGKSKFFKEKTADLLKEYRKKQPYVVKIDPENGSASVSADTKELRITFSQEMVPGYYSFNLSDKGKEYMPMTKVKGMENNDKTLVLEVDVKPGKEYEFILTNKSFRSKEGYPLKDENLVIKFKTREK
;
A
#
# COMPACT_ATOMS: atom_id res chain seq x y z
N MET A 1 -50.19 8.82 -67.89
CA MET A 1 -49.34 7.72 -67.40
C MET A 1 -48.37 8.29 -66.35
N LYS A 2 -48.67 8.13 -65.05
CA LYS A 2 -47.74 8.50 -63.97
C LYS A 2 -47.17 7.20 -63.41
N ARG A 3 -45.85 6.99 -63.57
CA ARG A 3 -45.12 5.84 -63.02
C ARG A 3 -44.85 6.11 -61.54
N ILE A 4 -45.34 5.23 -60.67
CA ILE A 4 -45.00 5.19 -59.25
C ILE A 4 -43.83 4.22 -59.13
N SER A 5 -42.64 4.74 -58.79
CA SER A 5 -41.48 3.93 -58.47
C SER A 5 -41.47 3.67 -56.96
N THR A 6 -41.76 2.44 -56.56
CA THR A 6 -41.63 1.97 -55.17
C THR A 6 -40.17 1.68 -54.88
N ILE A 7 -39.55 2.45 -53.99
CA ILE A 7 -38.20 2.17 -53.47
C ILE A 7 -38.35 1.27 -52.24
N ILE A 8 -37.87 0.03 -52.35
CA ILE A 8 -37.75 -0.90 -51.23
C ILE A 8 -36.42 -0.61 -50.53
N LEU A 9 -36.49 -0.08 -49.32
CA LEU A 9 -35.32 0.17 -48.47
C LEU A 9 -35.00 -1.10 -47.66
N SER A 10 -34.05 -1.89 -48.14
CA SER A 10 -33.54 -3.07 -47.43
C SER A 10 -32.62 -2.64 -46.29
N LEU A 11 -33.12 -2.64 -45.06
CA LEU A 11 -32.34 -2.45 -43.84
C LEU A 11 -31.51 -3.70 -43.55
N VAL A 12 -30.25 -3.69 -43.96
CA VAL A 12 -29.25 -4.69 -43.56
C VAL A 12 -28.81 -4.34 -42.13
N PHE A 13 -29.25 -5.13 -41.15
CA PHE A 13 -28.69 -5.10 -39.80
C PHE A 13 -27.27 -5.68 -39.86
N ALA A 14 -26.27 -4.82 -40.02
CA ALA A 14 -24.89 -5.17 -39.75
C ALA A 14 -24.75 -5.29 -38.22
N SER A 15 -24.81 -6.51 -37.70
CA SER A 15 -24.36 -6.83 -36.36
C SER A 15 -22.84 -6.60 -36.30
N ALA A 16 -22.44 -5.38 -35.94
CA ALA A 16 -21.07 -5.10 -35.55
C ALA A 16 -20.78 -5.89 -34.28
N PHE A 17 -20.17 -7.06 -34.42
CA PHE A 17 -19.51 -7.72 -33.30
C PHE A 17 -18.38 -6.79 -32.86
N SER A 18 -18.64 -5.98 -31.83
CA SER A 18 -17.59 -5.31 -31.08
C SER A 18 -16.64 -6.40 -30.62
N GLN A 19 -15.44 -6.44 -31.21
CA GLN A 19 -14.38 -7.35 -30.79
C GLN A 19 -14.13 -7.07 -29.31
N LYS A 20 -14.57 -7.99 -28.44
CA LYS A 20 -14.36 -7.88 -27.00
C LYS A 20 -12.84 -7.85 -26.81
N SER A 21 -12.27 -6.69 -26.49
CA SER A 21 -10.83 -6.62 -26.27
C SER A 21 -10.52 -7.55 -25.09
N THR A 22 -9.65 -8.54 -25.30
CA THR A 22 -9.24 -9.42 -24.21
C THR A 22 -8.46 -8.57 -23.21
N ARG A 23 -8.99 -8.42 -21.98
CA ARG A 23 -8.37 -7.63 -20.91
C ARG A 23 -7.68 -8.48 -19.87
N ILE A 24 -7.62 -9.78 -20.08
CA ILE A 24 -6.99 -10.75 -19.18
C ILE A 24 -5.87 -11.44 -19.94
N PHE A 25 -4.66 -11.34 -19.42
CA PHE A 25 -3.43 -11.86 -20.04
C PHE A 25 -2.80 -12.90 -19.12
N THR A 26 -2.61 -14.11 -19.62
CA THR A 26 -2.07 -15.25 -18.84
C THR A 26 -0.86 -15.91 -19.52
N SER A 27 -0.38 -15.37 -20.65
CA SER A 27 0.69 -15.98 -21.44
C SER A 27 2.02 -16.07 -20.69
N ASP A 28 2.24 -15.19 -19.72
CA ASP A 28 3.44 -15.19 -18.88
C ASP A 28 3.54 -16.47 -18.04
N ILE A 29 2.42 -17.05 -17.58
CA ILE A 29 2.43 -18.34 -16.87
C ILE A 29 3.01 -19.44 -17.77
N ASP A 30 2.59 -19.52 -19.03
CA ASP A 30 3.12 -20.53 -19.96
C ASP A 30 4.59 -20.31 -20.29
N ASN A 31 4.96 -19.05 -20.50
CA ASN A 31 6.34 -18.67 -20.81
C ASN A 31 7.27 -19.02 -19.64
N PHE A 32 6.83 -18.79 -18.40
CA PHE A 32 7.57 -19.19 -17.21
C PHE A 32 7.76 -20.70 -17.14
N TRP A 33 6.69 -21.50 -17.30
CA TRP A 33 6.81 -22.97 -17.20
C TRP A 33 7.69 -23.56 -18.31
N LYS A 34 7.66 -23.00 -19.53
CA LYS A 34 8.61 -23.35 -20.59
C LYS A 34 10.06 -23.03 -20.21
N ALA A 35 10.29 -21.89 -19.57
CA ALA A 35 11.61 -21.50 -19.07
C ALA A 35 12.07 -22.44 -17.94
N TYR A 36 11.21 -22.69 -16.95
CA TYR A 36 11.45 -23.61 -15.84
C TYR A 36 11.87 -25.00 -16.35
N ASP A 37 11.07 -25.62 -17.22
CA ASP A 37 11.38 -26.95 -17.78
C ASP A 37 12.69 -26.98 -18.57
N SER A 38 13.09 -25.85 -19.18
CA SER A 38 14.34 -25.76 -19.93
C SER A 38 15.55 -25.55 -19.00
N ILE A 39 15.40 -24.76 -17.94
CA ILE A 39 16.42 -24.48 -16.93
C ILE A 39 16.83 -25.76 -16.20
N GLN A 40 15.87 -26.66 -15.92
CA GLN A 40 16.14 -27.95 -15.26
C GLN A 40 16.99 -28.91 -16.10
N LYS A 41 17.18 -28.66 -17.40
CA LYS A 41 17.96 -29.53 -18.32
C LYS A 41 19.44 -29.16 -18.42
N THR A 42 19.88 -28.12 -17.71
CA THR A 42 21.28 -27.67 -17.71
C THR A 42 21.75 -27.36 -16.31
N ASN A 43 23.05 -27.52 -16.05
CA ASN A 43 23.69 -27.09 -14.82
C ASN A 43 24.50 -25.79 -15.00
N ASP A 44 24.68 -25.32 -16.24
CA ASP A 44 25.39 -24.07 -16.51
C ASP A 44 24.54 -22.85 -16.15
N TYR A 45 25.00 -22.07 -15.17
CA TYR A 45 24.32 -20.87 -14.70
C TYR A 45 24.15 -19.81 -15.79
N SER A 46 25.15 -19.63 -16.66
CA SER A 46 25.06 -18.66 -17.76
C SER A 46 23.98 -19.08 -18.76
N GLY A 47 23.92 -20.37 -19.10
CA GLY A 47 22.85 -20.97 -19.88
C GLY A 47 21.46 -20.81 -19.23
N LYS A 48 21.35 -20.93 -17.90
CA LYS A 48 20.07 -20.68 -17.19
C LYS A 48 19.61 -19.23 -17.30
N LEU A 49 20.54 -18.27 -17.21
CA LEU A 49 20.26 -16.85 -17.43
C LEU A 49 19.79 -16.56 -18.86
N ASP A 50 20.43 -17.15 -19.87
CA ASP A 50 19.95 -17.04 -21.26
C ASP A 50 18.53 -17.63 -21.43
N LEU A 51 18.29 -18.80 -20.84
CA LEU A 51 17.00 -19.47 -20.93
C LEU A 51 15.86 -18.67 -20.31
N ILE A 52 16.02 -18.16 -19.09
CA ILE A 52 14.98 -17.34 -18.46
C ILE A 52 14.74 -16.05 -19.26
N LYS A 53 15.82 -15.43 -19.77
CA LYS A 53 15.71 -14.22 -20.58
C LYS A 53 14.96 -14.47 -21.87
N ARG A 54 15.36 -15.49 -22.63
CA ARG A 54 14.79 -15.77 -23.95
C ARG A 54 13.38 -16.33 -23.90
N LEU A 55 13.05 -17.10 -22.87
CA LEU A 55 11.78 -17.82 -22.77
C LEU A 55 10.74 -17.10 -21.92
N TYR A 56 11.15 -16.26 -20.95
CA TYR A 56 10.24 -15.59 -20.02
C TYR A 56 10.37 -14.07 -20.04
N THR A 57 11.43 -13.47 -19.47
CA THR A 57 11.50 -12.00 -19.27
C THR A 57 11.61 -11.22 -20.59
N GLY A 58 12.28 -11.77 -21.60
CA GLY A 58 12.33 -11.22 -22.96
C GLY A 58 11.03 -11.40 -23.74
N LYS A 59 10.16 -12.32 -23.32
CA LYS A 59 8.79 -12.51 -23.84
C LYS A 59 7.72 -11.89 -22.95
N ALA A 60 8.13 -11.08 -21.97
CA ALA A 60 7.24 -10.50 -20.98
C ALA A 60 6.12 -9.69 -21.64
N THR A 61 4.89 -9.93 -21.20
CA THR A 61 3.78 -9.03 -21.50
C THR A 61 4.06 -7.63 -20.93
N LYS A 62 3.24 -6.64 -21.35
CA LYS A 62 3.25 -5.31 -20.75
C LYS A 62 3.12 -5.37 -19.22
N GLY A 63 2.26 -6.26 -18.70
CA GLY A 63 2.08 -6.45 -17.26
C GLY A 63 3.30 -7.03 -16.56
N LEU A 64 3.93 -8.08 -17.11
CA LEU A 64 5.15 -8.62 -16.50
C LEU A 64 6.27 -7.57 -16.49
N LYS A 65 6.49 -6.84 -17.58
CA LYS A 65 7.46 -5.71 -17.58
C LYS A 65 7.12 -4.69 -16.48
N ALA A 66 5.85 -4.33 -16.39
CA ALA A 66 5.37 -3.38 -15.40
C ALA A 66 5.61 -3.87 -13.96
N PHE A 67 5.47 -5.18 -13.72
CA PHE A 67 5.65 -5.80 -12.43
C PHE A 67 7.13 -5.96 -12.07
N MET A 68 7.97 -6.32 -13.04
CA MET A 68 9.42 -6.37 -12.88
C MET A 68 9.98 -5.03 -12.44
N ASP A 69 9.57 -3.93 -13.08
CA ASP A 69 9.96 -2.57 -12.66
C ASP A 69 9.45 -2.21 -11.26
N ALA A 70 8.24 -2.65 -10.89
CA ALA A 70 7.60 -2.26 -9.63
C ALA A 70 8.14 -3.01 -8.39
N ARG A 71 8.91 -4.09 -8.61
CA ARG A 71 9.39 -5.00 -7.56
C ARG A 71 10.84 -5.45 -7.77
N ASP A 72 11.55 -4.78 -8.68
CA ASP A 72 12.96 -5.01 -9.02
C ASP A 72 13.30 -6.46 -9.44
N TYR A 73 12.42 -7.11 -10.18
CA TYR A 73 12.65 -8.46 -10.69
C TYR A 73 13.68 -8.46 -11.83
N ASN A 74 14.54 -9.47 -11.80
CA ASN A 74 15.54 -9.68 -12.86
C ASN A 74 15.80 -11.17 -13.08
N ASP A 75 16.49 -11.48 -14.18
CA ASP A 75 16.79 -12.85 -14.61
C ASP A 75 17.51 -13.67 -13.52
N SER A 76 18.47 -13.05 -12.81
CA SER A 76 19.22 -13.71 -11.74
C SER A 76 18.31 -14.08 -10.56
N MET A 77 17.37 -13.21 -10.21
CA MET A 77 16.39 -13.48 -9.14
C MET A 77 15.52 -14.69 -9.49
N TYR A 78 14.99 -14.75 -10.72
CA TYR A 78 14.19 -15.89 -11.18
C TYR A 78 14.98 -17.21 -11.14
N VAL A 79 16.20 -17.23 -11.69
CA VAL A 79 17.02 -18.45 -11.67
C VAL A 79 17.29 -18.89 -10.23
N LYS A 80 17.64 -17.96 -9.33
CA LYS A 80 17.88 -18.28 -7.92
C LYS A 80 16.67 -18.92 -7.23
N VAL A 81 15.47 -18.36 -7.39
CA VAL A 81 14.27 -18.94 -6.75
C VAL A 81 13.85 -20.26 -7.38
N ILE A 82 14.06 -20.44 -8.69
CA ILE A 82 13.81 -21.71 -9.39
C ILE A 82 14.71 -22.82 -8.85
N GLU A 83 16.00 -22.53 -8.66
CA GLU A 83 16.97 -23.50 -8.15
C GLU A 83 16.80 -23.77 -6.66
N LYS A 84 16.45 -22.75 -5.86
CA LYS A 84 16.34 -22.87 -4.41
C LYS A 84 15.10 -23.64 -3.96
N TYR A 85 14.00 -23.59 -4.72
CA TYR A 85 12.69 -24.09 -4.26
C TYR A 85 11.96 -25.05 -5.24
N PRO A 86 12.61 -26.14 -5.73
CA PRO A 86 12.02 -27.02 -6.73
C PRO A 86 10.75 -27.75 -6.24
N LYS A 87 10.64 -28.17 -4.98
CA LYS A 87 9.41 -28.79 -4.46
C LYS A 87 8.25 -27.80 -4.48
N PHE A 88 8.51 -26.56 -4.08
CA PHE A 88 7.51 -25.49 -4.16
C PHE A 88 7.00 -25.30 -5.59
N TRP A 89 7.91 -25.08 -6.55
CA TRP A 89 7.53 -24.83 -7.94
C TRP A 89 6.75 -26.01 -8.54
N ASN A 90 7.20 -27.23 -8.27
CA ASN A 90 6.50 -28.42 -8.75
C ASN A 90 5.08 -28.54 -8.16
N SER A 91 4.91 -28.21 -6.87
CA SER A 91 3.60 -28.29 -6.20
C SER A 91 2.63 -27.18 -6.63
N VAL A 92 3.11 -25.96 -6.90
CA VAL A 92 2.26 -24.81 -7.24
C VAL A 92 1.93 -24.73 -8.74
N ARG A 93 2.71 -25.40 -9.60
CA ARG A 93 2.48 -25.45 -11.05
C ARG A 93 1.03 -25.70 -11.46
N PRO A 94 0.38 -26.81 -11.03
CA PRO A 94 -1.01 -27.07 -11.42
C PRO A 94 -1.94 -25.93 -11.01
N ASN A 95 -1.73 -25.33 -9.83
CA ASN A 95 -2.53 -24.23 -9.33
C ASN A 95 -2.44 -22.99 -10.23
N THR A 96 -1.24 -22.58 -10.62
CA THR A 96 -1.05 -21.41 -11.51
C THR A 96 -1.72 -21.61 -12.87
N LEU A 97 -1.75 -22.83 -13.40
CA LEU A 97 -2.37 -23.13 -14.70
C LEU A 97 -3.90 -23.02 -14.67
N THR A 98 -4.52 -23.15 -13.50
CA THR A 98 -5.99 -23.02 -13.35
C THR A 98 -6.51 -21.60 -13.64
N ILE A 99 -5.67 -20.57 -13.55
CA ILE A 99 -6.08 -19.18 -13.79
C ILE A 99 -6.73 -19.02 -15.18
N LYS A 100 -6.22 -19.74 -16.18
CA LYS A 100 -6.77 -19.71 -17.54
C LYS A 100 -8.23 -20.17 -17.61
N THR A 101 -8.62 -21.12 -16.76
CA THR A 101 -9.99 -21.63 -16.70
C THR A 101 -10.93 -20.67 -15.96
N LYS A 102 -10.38 -19.75 -15.17
CA LYS A 102 -11.12 -18.74 -14.39
C LYS A 102 -11.36 -17.42 -15.14
N THR A 103 -10.89 -17.28 -16.38
CA THR A 103 -11.01 -16.04 -17.18
C THR A 103 -12.47 -15.58 -17.34
N GLN A 104 -13.41 -16.51 -17.58
CA GLN A 104 -14.84 -16.18 -17.68
C GLN A 104 -15.42 -15.68 -16.35
N GLU A 105 -15.03 -16.27 -15.21
CA GLU A 105 -15.47 -15.83 -13.89
C GLU A 105 -14.92 -14.43 -13.56
N LEU A 106 -13.67 -14.15 -13.94
CA LEU A 106 -13.04 -12.83 -13.80
C LEU A 106 -13.77 -11.77 -14.63
N GLU A 107 -14.08 -12.05 -15.89
CA GLU A 107 -14.85 -11.14 -16.74
C GLU A 107 -16.26 -10.88 -16.18
N ALA A 108 -16.91 -11.93 -15.66
CA ALA A 108 -18.21 -11.81 -15.02
C ALA A 108 -18.14 -10.96 -13.74
N GLY A 109 -17.06 -11.10 -12.96
CA GLY A 109 -16.79 -10.25 -11.79
C GLY A 109 -16.68 -8.76 -12.16
N VAL A 110 -15.90 -8.43 -13.19
CA VAL A 110 -15.77 -7.05 -13.68
C VAL A 110 -17.11 -6.52 -14.22
N ALA A 111 -17.89 -7.37 -14.90
CA ALA A 111 -19.22 -6.98 -15.36
C ALA A 111 -20.18 -6.66 -14.19
N ARG A 112 -20.15 -7.46 -13.11
CA ARG A 112 -20.90 -7.16 -11.88
C ARG A 112 -20.40 -5.88 -11.19
N LEU A 113 -19.09 -5.67 -11.15
CA LEU A 113 -18.52 -4.42 -10.65
C LEU A 113 -19.02 -3.20 -11.45
N LYS A 114 -19.06 -3.28 -12.78
CA LYS A 114 -19.61 -2.22 -13.65
C LYS A 114 -21.10 -1.96 -13.40
N GLN A 115 -21.87 -2.98 -13.02
CA GLN A 115 -23.28 -2.81 -12.64
C GLN A 115 -23.42 -2.08 -11.30
N LEU A 116 -22.55 -2.38 -10.33
CA LEU A 116 -22.52 -1.72 -9.03
C LEU A 116 -21.99 -0.28 -9.12
N TYR A 117 -21.02 -0.03 -10.01
CA TYR A 117 -20.33 1.24 -10.21
C TYR A 117 -20.23 1.57 -11.71
N PRO A 118 -21.24 2.25 -12.29
CA PRO A 118 -21.30 2.54 -13.72
C PRO A 118 -20.13 3.37 -14.26
N GLU A 119 -19.46 4.17 -13.43
CA GLU A 119 -18.30 4.99 -13.78
C GLU A 119 -16.98 4.21 -13.85
N LEU A 120 -17.00 2.89 -13.60
CA LEU A 120 -15.80 2.03 -13.63
C LEU A 120 -14.96 2.26 -14.88
N LYS A 121 -13.69 2.59 -14.67
CA LYS A 121 -12.67 2.74 -15.70
C LYS A 121 -12.07 1.38 -16.03
N ASP A 122 -11.79 1.19 -17.31
CA ASP A 122 -11.26 -0.08 -17.79
C ASP A 122 -9.82 -0.32 -17.34
N ALA A 123 -9.59 -1.46 -16.68
CA ALA A 123 -8.28 -1.97 -16.34
C ALA A 123 -7.97 -3.31 -17.03
N GLU A 124 -6.68 -3.57 -17.22
CA GLU A 124 -6.11 -4.80 -17.75
C GLU A 124 -5.61 -5.68 -16.61
N MET A 125 -5.89 -6.98 -16.63
CA MET A 125 -5.42 -7.96 -15.66
C MET A 125 -4.30 -8.82 -16.26
N TYR A 126 -3.14 -8.81 -15.62
CA TYR A 126 -1.98 -9.58 -16.02
C TYR A 126 -1.62 -10.59 -14.94
N PHE A 127 -1.67 -11.86 -15.32
CA PHE A 127 -1.28 -12.98 -14.49
C PHE A 127 0.11 -13.46 -14.90
N THR A 128 1.06 -13.29 -14.00
CA THR A 128 2.48 -13.56 -14.23
C THR A 128 3.00 -14.53 -13.17
N ILE A 129 4.30 -14.84 -13.21
CA ILE A 129 5.01 -15.46 -12.09
C ILE A 129 5.98 -14.44 -11.51
N GLY A 130 5.80 -14.06 -10.24
CA GLY A 130 6.40 -12.87 -9.61
C GLY A 130 7.59 -13.14 -8.68
N ALA A 131 8.35 -14.21 -8.92
CA ALA A 131 9.53 -14.58 -8.14
C ALA A 131 9.33 -14.59 -6.61
N LEU A 132 8.11 -14.91 -6.13
CA LEU A 132 7.76 -15.01 -4.71
C LEU A 132 7.81 -13.70 -3.92
N ASN A 133 7.74 -12.54 -4.59
CA ASN A 133 7.83 -11.25 -3.90
C ASN A 133 6.48 -10.56 -3.66
N SER A 134 5.46 -10.80 -4.50
CA SER A 134 4.17 -10.09 -4.41
C SER A 134 3.02 -10.89 -5.01
N GLY A 135 1.92 -11.04 -4.26
CA GLY A 135 0.71 -11.74 -4.73
C GLY A 135 -0.19 -10.91 -5.65
N GLY A 136 -0.23 -9.60 -5.45
CA GLY A 136 -1.01 -8.64 -6.24
C GLY A 136 -0.45 -7.22 -6.08
N THR A 137 -0.64 -6.37 -7.09
CA THR A 137 -0.39 -4.92 -7.04
C THR A 137 -1.04 -4.25 -8.27
N VAL A 138 -1.10 -2.92 -8.27
CA VAL A 138 -1.48 -2.14 -9.44
C VAL A 138 -0.36 -1.26 -9.97
N ARG A 139 -0.37 -0.97 -11.27
CA ARG A 139 0.45 0.10 -11.89
C ARG A 139 -0.35 0.79 -13.01
N GLY A 140 -0.76 2.04 -12.78
CA GLY A 140 -1.69 2.72 -13.68
C GLY A 140 -3.02 1.96 -13.75
N ASN A 141 -3.48 1.64 -14.96
CA ASN A 141 -4.70 0.84 -15.18
C ASN A 141 -4.43 -0.68 -15.27
N MET A 142 -3.32 -1.16 -14.74
CA MET A 142 -2.95 -2.58 -14.79
C MET A 142 -3.03 -3.21 -13.41
N VAL A 143 -3.77 -4.31 -13.32
CA VAL A 143 -3.74 -5.26 -12.21
C VAL A 143 -2.65 -6.29 -12.50
N LEU A 144 -1.70 -6.45 -11.58
CA LEU A 144 -0.53 -7.30 -11.73
C LEU A 144 -0.56 -8.38 -10.64
N VAL A 145 -0.66 -9.65 -11.03
CA VAL A 145 -0.84 -10.78 -10.10
C VAL A 145 0.33 -11.75 -10.23
N GLY A 146 0.99 -12.03 -9.10
CA GLY A 146 1.96 -13.11 -8.96
C GLY A 146 1.23 -14.42 -8.71
N ALA A 147 0.99 -15.18 -9.78
CA ALA A 147 0.14 -16.36 -9.76
C ALA A 147 0.61 -17.41 -8.74
N GLU A 148 1.91 -17.57 -8.54
CA GLU A 148 2.48 -18.55 -7.61
C GLU A 148 2.12 -18.26 -6.15
N LEU A 149 1.97 -16.99 -5.77
CA LEU A 149 1.53 -16.60 -4.44
C LEU A 149 0.00 -16.52 -4.37
N ALA A 150 -0.65 -16.00 -5.41
CA ALA A 150 -2.11 -15.87 -5.47
C ALA A 150 -2.85 -17.21 -5.57
N THR A 151 -2.18 -18.29 -5.96
CA THR A 151 -2.76 -19.64 -6.10
C THR A 151 -2.11 -20.68 -5.20
N GLY A 152 -1.26 -20.27 -4.25
CA GLY A 152 -0.81 -21.17 -3.19
C GLY A 152 -1.99 -21.65 -2.33
N THR A 153 -1.89 -22.87 -1.82
CA THR A 153 -2.94 -23.56 -1.04
C THR A 153 -2.31 -24.34 0.10
N GLY A 154 -3.12 -24.86 1.04
CA GLY A 154 -2.62 -25.66 2.16
C GLY A 154 -1.83 -26.92 1.74
N THR A 155 -1.94 -27.34 0.48
CA THR A 155 -1.18 -28.47 -0.10
C THR A 155 0.05 -28.03 -0.89
N THR A 156 0.35 -26.74 -0.95
CA THR A 156 1.56 -26.21 -1.61
C THR A 156 2.78 -26.52 -0.73
N GLU A 157 3.77 -27.18 -1.31
CA GLU A 157 4.98 -27.61 -0.61
C GLU A 157 5.87 -26.41 -0.30
N VAL A 158 6.07 -26.13 0.99
CA VAL A 158 6.89 -25.01 1.45
C VAL A 158 8.03 -25.45 2.37
N SER A 159 8.34 -26.76 2.42
CA SER A 159 9.39 -27.32 3.28
C SER A 159 10.81 -26.81 2.99
N GLU A 160 11.00 -26.18 1.82
CA GLU A 160 12.31 -25.66 1.38
C GLU A 160 12.55 -24.21 1.86
N PHE A 161 11.53 -23.54 2.41
CA PHE A 161 11.66 -22.20 2.94
C PHE A 161 12.18 -22.23 4.38
N GLU A 162 13.07 -21.30 4.70
CA GLU A 162 13.63 -21.14 6.05
C GLU A 162 12.61 -20.52 7.02
N ASP A 163 11.69 -19.70 6.49
CA ASP A 163 10.61 -19.09 7.26
C ASP A 163 9.28 -19.81 7.01
N GLU A 164 8.44 -19.93 8.05
CA GLU A 164 7.14 -20.60 7.99
C GLU A 164 6.01 -19.66 7.53
N TRP A 165 6.33 -18.44 7.06
CA TRP A 165 5.30 -17.44 6.74
C TRP A 165 4.43 -17.89 5.56
N LEU A 166 5.04 -18.45 4.50
CA LEU A 166 4.28 -18.96 3.34
C LEU A 166 3.34 -20.11 3.72
N LYS A 167 3.75 -20.98 4.65
CA LYS A 167 2.89 -22.04 5.18
C LYS A 167 1.64 -21.47 5.81
N GLY A 168 1.81 -20.45 6.67
CA GLY A 168 0.70 -19.76 7.32
C GLY A 168 -0.19 -18.98 6.34
N ALA A 169 0.40 -18.40 5.28
CA ALA A 169 -0.32 -17.68 4.23
C ALA A 169 -1.19 -18.63 3.40
N PHE A 170 -0.65 -19.79 3.02
CA PHE A 170 -1.35 -20.74 2.15
C PHE A 170 -2.34 -21.66 2.86
N ALA A 171 -2.19 -21.88 4.18
CA ALA A 171 -3.00 -22.83 4.96
C ALA A 171 -4.51 -22.74 4.70
N ASN A 172 -5.05 -21.53 4.57
CA ASN A 172 -6.49 -21.27 4.36
C ASN A 172 -6.80 -20.65 2.99
N GLN A 173 -5.84 -20.64 2.07
CA GLN A 173 -6.02 -20.06 0.75
C GLN A 173 -6.63 -21.10 -0.21
N SER A 174 -7.62 -20.65 -0.99
CA SER A 174 -8.29 -21.44 -2.02
C SER A 174 -8.07 -20.83 -3.40
N LEU A 175 -8.06 -21.67 -4.44
CA LEU A 175 -8.00 -21.22 -5.83
C LEU A 175 -9.22 -20.37 -6.22
N ASP A 176 -10.37 -20.59 -5.59
CA ASP A 176 -11.56 -19.79 -5.86
C ASP A 176 -11.42 -18.33 -5.38
N ASN A 177 -10.47 -18.06 -4.48
CA ASN A 177 -10.18 -16.69 -4.02
C ASN A 177 -9.54 -15.82 -5.11
N ILE A 178 -9.12 -16.39 -6.24
CA ILE A 178 -8.46 -15.63 -7.30
C ILE A 178 -9.38 -14.56 -7.88
N VAL A 179 -10.68 -14.83 -7.98
CA VAL A 179 -11.65 -13.88 -8.54
C VAL A 179 -11.82 -12.71 -7.58
N SER A 180 -12.08 -12.96 -6.30
CA SER A 180 -12.23 -11.90 -5.29
C SER A 180 -10.95 -11.09 -5.09
N LEU A 181 -9.78 -11.73 -5.13
CA LEU A 181 -8.48 -11.05 -5.12
C LEU A 181 -8.33 -10.12 -6.33
N ASN A 182 -8.67 -10.58 -7.54
CA ASN A 182 -8.54 -9.73 -8.72
C ASN A 182 -9.51 -8.56 -8.71
N ILE A 183 -10.73 -8.74 -8.19
CA ILE A 183 -11.66 -7.64 -8.00
C ILE A 183 -11.11 -6.63 -6.98
N HIS A 184 -10.55 -7.10 -5.86
CA HIS A 184 -9.85 -6.25 -4.89
C HIS A 184 -8.78 -5.38 -5.57
N GLU A 185 -7.87 -6.00 -6.32
CA GLU A 185 -6.82 -5.25 -7.04
C GLU A 185 -7.39 -4.34 -8.14
N TYR A 186 -8.48 -4.74 -8.80
CA TYR A 186 -9.14 -3.90 -9.79
C TYR A 186 -9.62 -2.59 -9.17
N ILE A 187 -10.15 -2.62 -7.95
CA ILE A 187 -10.65 -1.42 -7.27
C ILE A 187 -9.51 -0.44 -6.97
N HIS A 188 -8.31 -0.93 -6.65
CA HIS A 188 -7.12 -0.07 -6.50
C HIS A 188 -6.81 0.75 -7.76
N THR A 189 -7.21 0.31 -8.96
CA THR A 189 -7.07 1.09 -10.21
C THR A 189 -8.07 2.25 -10.34
N GLN A 190 -9.10 2.26 -9.49
CA GLN A 190 -10.15 3.27 -9.45
C GLN A 190 -9.92 4.30 -8.34
N GLN A 191 -9.21 3.91 -7.28
CA GLN A 191 -8.92 4.75 -6.12
C GLN A 191 -7.91 5.86 -6.44
N ALA A 192 -7.98 6.95 -5.67
CA ALA A 192 -7.06 8.07 -5.75
C ALA A 192 -6.45 8.39 -4.39
N GLY A 193 -5.22 8.90 -4.41
CA GLY A 193 -4.49 9.30 -3.22
C GLY A 193 -3.88 8.13 -2.45
N TYR A 194 -2.79 8.42 -1.77
CA TYR A 194 -2.16 7.53 -0.80
C TYR A 194 -1.59 8.37 0.32
N GLN A 195 -1.86 7.97 1.56
CA GLN A 195 -1.29 8.62 2.74
C GLN A 195 -0.65 7.58 3.65
N ASN A 196 0.53 7.91 4.17
CA ASN A 196 1.22 7.11 5.17
C ASN A 196 0.59 7.32 6.56
N ARG A 197 -0.66 6.89 6.71
CA ARG A 197 -1.46 7.00 7.95
C ARG A 197 -2.37 5.79 8.07
N VAL A 198 -2.38 5.18 9.26
CA VAL A 198 -3.06 3.91 9.52
C VAL A 198 -4.55 3.95 9.13
N LEU A 199 -5.27 5.03 9.47
CA LEU A 199 -6.69 5.18 9.11
C LEU A 199 -6.91 5.19 7.59
N ASN A 200 -6.14 6.00 6.88
CA ASN A 200 -6.26 6.18 5.44
C ASN A 200 -5.97 4.87 4.71
N GLN A 201 -4.86 4.21 5.05
CA GLN A 201 -4.48 2.94 4.44
C GLN A 201 -5.47 1.83 4.81
N ALA A 202 -6.00 1.80 6.04
CA ALA A 202 -7.00 0.82 6.44
C ALA A 202 -8.25 0.93 5.56
N ILE A 203 -8.86 2.12 5.47
CA ILE A 203 -10.08 2.31 4.66
C ILE A 203 -9.77 2.07 3.18
N ARG A 204 -8.58 2.45 2.69
CA ARG A 204 -8.17 2.19 1.29
C ARG A 204 -8.13 0.69 0.97
N GLU A 205 -7.47 -0.11 1.80
CA GLU A 205 -7.37 -1.57 1.57
C GLU A 205 -8.69 -2.29 1.88
N GLY A 206 -9.34 -1.95 2.99
CA GLY A 206 -10.57 -2.63 3.42
C GLY A 206 -11.80 -2.28 2.59
N SER A 207 -11.83 -1.12 1.93
CA SER A 207 -12.87 -0.81 0.95
C SER A 207 -12.80 -1.72 -0.27
N CYS A 208 -11.60 -2.08 -0.72
CA CYS A 208 -11.42 -3.05 -1.80
C CYS A 208 -12.02 -4.42 -1.43
N ASP A 209 -11.81 -4.86 -0.18
CA ASP A 209 -12.44 -6.07 0.34
C ASP A 209 -13.97 -5.97 0.37
N LEU A 210 -14.54 -4.87 0.87
CA LEU A 210 -15.99 -4.70 0.87
C LEU A 210 -16.58 -4.74 -0.54
N ILE A 211 -16.00 -4.00 -1.50
CA ILE A 211 -16.55 -3.98 -2.85
C ILE A 211 -16.37 -5.35 -3.51
N ALA A 212 -15.27 -6.07 -3.26
CA ALA A 212 -15.11 -7.46 -3.70
C ALA A 212 -16.19 -8.38 -3.10
N GLU A 213 -16.51 -8.26 -1.80
CA GLU A 213 -17.64 -8.97 -1.16
C GLU A 213 -18.97 -8.72 -1.89
N LEU A 214 -19.27 -7.44 -2.19
CA LEU A 214 -20.51 -7.07 -2.89
C LEU A 214 -20.57 -7.61 -4.32
N VAL A 215 -19.44 -7.62 -5.04
CA VAL A 215 -19.34 -8.16 -6.41
C VAL A 215 -19.50 -9.69 -6.43
N MET A 216 -18.92 -10.36 -5.44
CA MET A 216 -19.00 -11.82 -5.32
C MET A 216 -20.34 -12.28 -4.75
N ASN A 217 -21.05 -11.41 -4.03
CA ASN A 217 -22.30 -11.71 -3.33
C ASN A 217 -22.15 -12.88 -2.33
N GLU A 218 -20.99 -12.97 -1.71
CA GLU A 218 -20.67 -13.94 -0.66
C GLU A 218 -19.67 -13.32 0.33
N PRO A 219 -19.71 -13.69 1.62
CA PRO A 219 -18.75 -13.19 2.60
C PRO A 219 -17.30 -13.52 2.22
N LEU A 220 -16.41 -12.54 2.32
CA LEU A 220 -15.00 -12.78 2.07
C LEU A 220 -14.39 -13.69 3.13
N LYS A 221 -13.66 -14.71 2.67
CA LYS A 221 -12.94 -15.66 3.52
C LYS A 221 -11.47 -15.27 3.57
N ARG A 222 -11.11 -14.41 4.52
CA ARG A 222 -9.74 -13.96 4.77
C ARG A 222 -9.38 -14.22 6.23
N LYS A 223 -8.12 -14.60 6.47
CA LYS A 223 -7.63 -14.90 7.83
C LYS A 223 -7.81 -13.71 8.78
N TYR A 224 -7.45 -12.51 8.33
CA TYR A 224 -7.61 -11.28 9.11
C TYR A 224 -9.07 -10.91 9.38
N ILE A 225 -10.03 -11.30 8.52
CA ILE A 225 -11.47 -11.09 8.77
C ILE A 225 -11.93 -12.00 9.91
N SER A 226 -11.67 -13.31 9.81
CA SER A 226 -12.09 -14.27 10.85
C SER A 226 -11.44 -13.96 12.21
N TYR A 227 -10.13 -13.66 12.22
CA TYR A 227 -9.43 -13.24 13.42
C TYR A 227 -9.97 -11.90 13.95
N GLY A 228 -10.17 -10.93 13.05
CA GLY A 228 -10.72 -9.62 13.36
C GLY A 228 -12.05 -9.69 14.10
N MET A 229 -12.97 -10.52 13.60
CA MET A 229 -14.29 -10.73 14.21
C MET A 229 -14.18 -11.37 15.61
N ALA A 230 -13.27 -12.33 15.79
CA ALA A 230 -13.05 -13.00 17.07
C ALA A 230 -12.41 -12.07 18.13
N HIS A 231 -11.67 -11.05 17.69
CA HIS A 231 -10.88 -10.14 18.54
C HIS A 231 -11.30 -8.67 18.41
N GLU A 232 -12.55 -8.39 17.99
CA GLU A 232 -13.00 -7.05 17.57
C GLU A 232 -12.71 -5.98 18.63
N ALA A 233 -13.07 -6.23 19.89
CA ALA A 233 -12.95 -5.23 20.96
C ALA A 233 -11.50 -4.80 21.22
N GLU A 234 -10.57 -5.77 21.20
CA GLU A 234 -9.13 -5.52 21.40
C GLU A 234 -8.56 -4.73 20.22
N ILE A 235 -8.84 -5.19 18.99
CA ILE A 235 -8.34 -4.57 17.77
C ILE A 235 -8.86 -3.14 17.63
N LYS A 236 -10.15 -2.91 17.93
CA LYS A 236 -10.76 -1.59 17.89
C LYS A 236 -10.16 -0.63 18.92
N ALA A 237 -9.83 -1.14 20.12
CA ALA A 237 -9.15 -0.36 21.14
C ALA A 237 -7.71 0.00 20.73
N GLN A 238 -6.99 -0.92 20.11
CA GLN A 238 -5.64 -0.66 19.59
C GLN A 238 -5.67 0.31 18.40
N PHE A 239 -6.58 0.12 17.46
CA PHE A 239 -6.75 0.97 16.28
C PHE A 239 -7.02 2.42 16.69
N LYS A 240 -7.90 2.63 17.68
CA LYS A 240 -8.19 3.97 18.21
C LYS A 240 -6.93 4.72 18.69
N LYS A 241 -5.91 4.02 19.19
CA LYS A 241 -4.65 4.64 19.65
C LYS A 241 -3.72 5.02 18.48
N GLU A 242 -3.74 4.25 17.41
CA GLU A 242 -2.74 4.33 16.33
C GLU A 242 -3.27 4.85 15.00
N MET A 243 -4.60 4.94 14.81
CA MET A 243 -5.22 5.23 13.51
C MET A 243 -4.76 6.55 12.89
N PHE A 244 -4.36 7.52 13.70
CA PHE A 244 -3.87 8.80 13.22
C PHE A 244 -2.35 8.88 13.04
N SER A 245 -1.63 7.80 13.33
CA SER A 245 -0.18 7.69 13.19
C SER A 245 0.22 7.09 11.82
N GLY A 246 1.50 7.21 11.48
CA GLY A 246 2.12 6.53 10.33
C GLY A 246 2.65 5.12 10.64
N ASN A 247 2.19 4.47 11.72
CA ASN A 247 2.68 3.15 12.13
C ASN A 247 2.11 1.99 11.30
N LEU A 248 2.16 2.10 9.97
CA LEU A 248 1.66 1.07 9.05
C LEU A 248 2.23 -0.34 9.31
N PRO A 249 3.52 -0.53 9.68
CA PRO A 249 4.06 -1.87 9.91
C PRO A 249 3.37 -2.65 11.05
N ASN A 250 2.68 -1.98 11.98
CA ASN A 250 1.91 -2.68 13.01
C ASN A 250 0.54 -3.19 12.52
N TRP A 251 0.11 -2.75 11.33
CA TRP A 251 -1.23 -3.01 10.78
C TRP A 251 -1.22 -3.72 9.43
N PHE A 252 -0.14 -3.61 8.66
CA PHE A 252 -0.04 -4.11 7.29
C PHE A 252 1.30 -4.82 7.04
N TYR A 253 1.25 -5.87 6.22
CA TYR A 253 2.37 -6.65 5.71
C TYR A 253 3.26 -7.23 6.82
N ASN A 254 2.65 -7.58 7.96
CA ASN A 254 3.34 -7.98 9.18
C ASN A 254 3.13 -9.46 9.55
N GLY A 255 2.77 -10.28 8.56
CA GLY A 255 2.57 -11.72 8.68
C GLY A 255 3.71 -12.44 9.40
N ARG A 256 4.97 -12.09 9.10
CA ARG A 256 6.17 -12.68 9.74
C ARG A 256 6.24 -12.38 11.24
N GLN A 257 5.70 -11.26 11.69
CA GLN A 257 5.80 -10.79 13.09
C GLN A 257 4.58 -11.17 13.91
N LYS A 258 3.38 -11.15 13.29
CA LYS A 258 2.09 -11.26 13.99
C LYS A 258 1.34 -12.56 13.72
N GLY A 259 1.78 -13.35 12.73
CA GLY A 259 1.19 -14.66 12.43
C GLY A 259 -0.31 -14.57 12.10
N GLU A 260 -1.17 -15.01 13.02
CA GLU A 260 -2.63 -14.98 12.81
C GLU A 260 -3.26 -13.60 13.02
N GLY A 261 -2.68 -12.76 13.88
CA GLY A 261 -3.11 -11.38 14.11
C GLY A 261 -2.45 -10.38 13.15
N ALA A 262 -2.04 -10.83 11.97
CA ALA A 262 -1.43 -9.99 10.96
C ALA A 262 -2.49 -9.29 10.08
N ASP A 263 -2.08 -8.21 9.41
CA ASP A 263 -2.86 -7.52 8.38
C ASP A 263 -4.24 -7.02 8.87
N LEU A 264 -4.38 -6.77 10.17
CA LEU A 264 -5.65 -6.33 10.78
C LEU A 264 -6.09 -4.92 10.35
N GLY A 265 -5.21 -4.16 9.69
CA GLY A 265 -5.60 -2.93 9.01
C GLY A 265 -6.65 -3.17 7.91
N TYR A 266 -6.55 -4.29 7.19
CA TYR A 266 -7.55 -4.70 6.19
C TYR A 266 -8.91 -4.95 6.85
N TYR A 267 -8.94 -5.69 7.96
CA TYR A 267 -10.17 -5.98 8.71
C TYR A 267 -10.85 -4.70 9.20
N VAL A 268 -10.11 -3.81 9.86
CA VAL A 268 -10.70 -2.57 10.39
C VAL A 268 -11.23 -1.68 9.27
N GLY A 269 -10.48 -1.56 8.17
CA GLY A 269 -10.93 -0.85 6.98
C GLY A 269 -12.20 -1.42 6.36
N TYR A 270 -12.29 -2.75 6.31
CA TYR A 270 -13.44 -3.48 5.80
C TYR A 270 -14.67 -3.19 6.66
N GLU A 271 -14.55 -3.28 7.99
CA GLU A 271 -15.66 -2.96 8.90
C GLU A 271 -16.08 -1.49 8.81
N ILE A 272 -15.14 -0.55 8.77
CA ILE A 272 -15.45 0.88 8.59
C ILE A 272 -16.22 1.11 7.28
N SER A 273 -15.73 0.54 6.18
CA SER A 273 -16.38 0.68 4.87
C SER A 273 -17.76 0.02 4.87
N LYS A 274 -17.89 -1.16 5.49
CA LYS A 274 -19.13 -1.93 5.57
C LYS A 274 -20.19 -1.18 6.37
N MET A 275 -19.81 -0.61 7.50
CA MET A 275 -20.70 0.23 8.31
C MET A 275 -21.11 1.50 7.58
N TYR A 276 -20.21 2.15 6.82
CA TYR A 276 -20.56 3.27 5.94
C TYR A 276 -21.62 2.85 4.92
N TYR A 277 -21.36 1.78 4.18
CA TYR A 277 -22.29 1.23 3.19
C TYR A 277 -23.64 0.88 3.81
N GLN A 278 -23.66 0.21 4.98
CA GLN A 278 -24.89 -0.19 5.67
C GLN A 278 -25.70 1.01 6.17
N ASN A 279 -25.05 2.05 6.69
CA ASN A 279 -25.71 3.26 7.19
C ASN A 279 -26.22 4.20 6.09
N ALA A 280 -25.68 4.08 4.87
CA ALA A 280 -26.12 4.89 3.74
C ALA A 280 -27.53 4.51 3.26
N LYS A 281 -28.36 5.52 2.97
CA LYS A 281 -29.69 5.31 2.39
C LYS A 281 -29.61 4.91 0.91
N ASP A 282 -28.75 5.58 0.16
CA ASP A 282 -28.46 5.27 -1.24
C ASP A 282 -27.20 4.39 -1.32
N LYS A 283 -27.41 3.11 -1.65
CA LYS A 283 -26.31 2.14 -1.77
C LYS A 283 -25.42 2.37 -2.99
N LYS A 284 -25.97 2.90 -4.09
CA LYS A 284 -25.18 3.22 -5.28
C LYS A 284 -24.26 4.40 -5.01
N GLN A 285 -24.79 5.43 -4.36
CA GLN A 285 -23.97 6.56 -3.92
C GLN A 285 -22.91 6.12 -2.91
N ALA A 286 -23.25 5.21 -1.98
CA ALA A 286 -22.27 4.70 -1.01
C ALA A 286 -21.09 3.99 -1.67
N ILE A 287 -21.35 3.14 -2.68
CA ILE A 287 -20.30 2.46 -3.44
C ILE A 287 -19.42 3.49 -4.15
N LYS A 288 -20.03 4.51 -4.76
CA LYS A 288 -19.29 5.61 -5.41
C LYS A 288 -18.43 6.38 -4.41
N ASP A 289 -18.99 6.79 -3.28
CA ASP A 289 -18.27 7.49 -2.21
C ASP A 289 -17.08 6.68 -1.68
N ILE A 290 -17.25 5.35 -1.56
CA ILE A 290 -16.20 4.43 -1.11
C ILE A 290 -15.08 4.37 -2.15
N ILE A 291 -15.40 4.17 -3.43
CA ILE A 291 -14.38 3.99 -4.49
C ILE A 291 -13.65 5.30 -4.80
N GLU A 292 -14.38 6.43 -4.82
CA GLU A 292 -13.87 7.74 -5.22
C GLU A 292 -13.32 8.57 -4.04
N LEU A 293 -13.31 8.03 -2.81
CA LEU A 293 -12.72 8.71 -1.65
C LEU A 293 -11.26 9.09 -1.96
N ASN A 294 -10.91 10.36 -1.76
CA ASN A 294 -9.51 10.75 -1.83
C ASN A 294 -8.77 10.27 -0.56
N TYR A 295 -8.00 9.20 -0.69
CA TYR A 295 -7.32 8.57 0.44
C TYR A 295 -6.09 9.33 0.93
N ASP A 296 -5.63 10.37 0.22
CA ASP A 296 -4.60 11.28 0.74
C ASP A 296 -5.15 12.43 1.59
N ASP A 297 -6.45 12.73 1.47
CA ASP A 297 -7.12 13.78 2.23
C ASP A 297 -7.55 13.25 3.61
N ASN A 298 -6.74 13.58 4.61
CA ASN A 298 -7.00 13.25 6.01
C ASN A 298 -8.39 13.71 6.48
N LYS A 299 -8.88 14.86 6.05
CA LYS A 299 -10.18 15.38 6.47
C LYS A 299 -11.32 14.59 5.86
N ALA A 300 -11.24 14.28 4.57
CA ALA A 300 -12.23 13.45 3.89
C ALA A 300 -12.33 12.05 4.52
N VAL A 301 -11.18 11.43 4.80
CA VAL A 301 -11.10 10.12 5.47
C VAL A 301 -11.65 10.16 6.89
N GLU A 302 -11.36 11.22 7.66
CA GLU A 302 -11.92 11.41 9.02
C GLU A 302 -13.44 11.61 9.02
N ASP A 303 -13.96 12.32 8.02
CA ASP A 303 -15.41 12.50 7.83
C ASP A 303 -16.09 11.21 7.39
N PHE A 304 -15.43 10.42 6.54
CA PHE A 304 -15.88 9.08 6.17
C PHE A 304 -15.99 8.17 7.41
N LEU A 305 -14.96 8.15 8.27
CA LEU A 305 -15.00 7.44 9.55
C LEU A 305 -16.15 7.92 10.45
N GLY A 306 -16.42 9.23 10.49
CA GLY A 306 -17.53 9.77 11.27
C GLY A 306 -18.89 9.30 10.75
N LYS A 307 -19.07 9.29 9.42
CA LYS A 307 -20.30 8.83 8.75
C LYS A 307 -20.52 7.32 8.89
N SER A 308 -19.45 6.53 8.96
CA SER A 308 -19.56 5.07 9.17
C SER A 308 -20.10 4.71 10.54
N LYS A 309 -19.97 5.60 11.55
CA LYS A 309 -20.33 5.34 12.95
C LYS A 309 -19.58 4.15 13.55
N PHE A 310 -18.38 3.83 13.02
CA PHE A 310 -17.54 2.77 13.55
C PHE A 310 -17.19 3.02 15.03
N PHE A 311 -16.90 4.26 15.39
CA PHE A 311 -16.78 4.70 16.78
C PHE A 311 -18.05 5.42 17.26
N LYS A 312 -18.33 5.31 18.56
CA LYS A 312 -19.41 6.06 19.20
C LYS A 312 -19.03 7.54 19.37
N GLU A 313 -17.75 7.79 19.65
CA GLU A 313 -17.19 9.12 19.79
C GLU A 313 -17.07 9.82 18.43
N LYS A 314 -17.14 11.16 18.42
CA LYS A 314 -16.91 11.93 17.20
C LYS A 314 -15.44 11.84 16.79
N THR A 315 -15.17 11.70 15.49
CA THR A 315 -13.79 11.64 14.97
C THR A 315 -12.94 12.84 15.42
N ALA A 316 -13.52 14.03 15.49
CA ALA A 316 -12.84 15.24 15.96
C ALA A 316 -12.36 15.14 17.42
N ASP A 317 -13.14 14.51 18.29
CA ASP A 317 -12.77 14.30 19.70
C ASP A 317 -11.63 13.28 19.80
N LEU A 318 -11.70 12.19 19.03
CA LEU A 318 -10.62 11.20 18.94
C LEU A 318 -9.30 11.84 18.47
N LEU A 319 -9.36 12.70 17.46
CA LEU A 319 -8.19 13.41 16.95
C LEU A 319 -7.62 14.38 17.99
N LYS A 320 -8.48 15.07 18.73
CA LYS A 320 -8.07 15.96 19.82
C LYS A 320 -7.35 15.18 20.92
N GLU A 321 -7.87 14.02 21.33
CA GLU A 321 -7.20 13.16 22.32
C GLU A 321 -5.87 12.61 21.82
N TYR A 322 -5.77 12.24 20.54
CA TYR A 322 -4.49 11.85 19.94
C TYR A 322 -3.47 13.00 19.98
N ARG A 323 -3.87 14.21 19.58
CA ARG A 323 -3.00 15.40 19.57
C ARG A 323 -2.47 15.79 20.95
N LYS A 324 -3.21 15.53 22.03
CA LYS A 324 -2.72 15.77 23.40
C LYS A 324 -1.52 14.90 23.77
N LYS A 325 -1.37 13.74 23.14
CA LYS A 325 -0.27 12.81 23.40
C LYS A 325 0.99 13.13 22.60
N GLN A 326 0.87 13.97 21.57
CA GLN A 326 2.01 14.33 20.73
C GLN A 326 2.98 15.26 21.50
N PRO A 327 4.29 14.99 21.46
CA PRO A 327 5.27 15.94 21.95
C PRO A 327 5.29 17.21 21.10
N TYR A 328 5.65 18.33 21.72
CA TYR A 328 5.88 19.61 21.06
C TYR A 328 7.17 20.25 21.58
N VAL A 329 7.71 21.22 20.84
CA VAL A 329 8.91 21.95 21.27
C VAL A 329 8.51 23.01 22.30
N VAL A 330 9.09 22.93 23.49
CA VAL A 330 8.86 23.85 24.62
C VAL A 330 9.80 25.05 24.54
N LYS A 331 11.07 24.80 24.20
CA LYS A 331 12.11 25.84 24.17
C LYS A 331 13.17 25.50 23.12
N ILE A 332 13.69 26.54 22.47
CA ILE A 332 14.90 26.47 21.65
C ILE A 332 15.91 27.46 22.24
N ASP A 333 17.17 27.04 22.37
CA ASP A 333 18.26 27.87 22.90
C ASP A 333 19.49 27.78 21.98
N PRO A 334 19.98 28.88 21.39
CA PRO A 334 19.46 30.25 21.48
C PRO A 334 18.00 30.40 21.00
N GLU A 335 17.31 31.41 21.52
CA GLU A 335 15.88 31.63 21.25
C GLU A 335 15.56 31.67 19.75
N ASN A 336 14.55 30.90 19.35
CA ASN A 336 14.09 30.86 17.97
C ASN A 336 13.53 32.24 17.54
N GLY A 337 14.02 32.76 16.43
CA GLY A 337 13.72 34.10 15.92
C GLY A 337 14.65 35.19 16.42
N SER A 338 15.60 34.90 17.32
CA SER A 338 16.53 35.92 17.83
C SER A 338 17.40 36.49 16.72
N ALA A 339 17.49 37.82 16.66
CA ALA A 339 18.34 38.55 15.71
C ALA A 339 19.73 38.90 16.26
N SER A 340 20.04 38.43 17.48
CA SER A 340 21.21 38.87 18.22
C SER A 340 21.91 37.70 18.94
N VAL A 341 22.01 36.55 18.28
CA VAL A 341 22.72 35.38 18.81
C VAL A 341 24.24 35.65 18.83
N SER A 342 24.95 35.15 19.85
CA SER A 342 26.42 35.28 19.89
C SER A 342 27.06 34.52 18.71
N ALA A 343 28.04 35.13 18.04
CA ALA A 343 28.83 34.45 17.01
C ALA A 343 29.73 33.33 17.58
N ASP A 344 29.90 33.26 18.90
CA ASP A 344 30.62 32.18 19.58
C ASP A 344 29.74 30.97 19.91
N THR A 345 28.46 31.00 19.54
CA THR A 345 27.52 29.89 19.78
C THR A 345 28.02 28.62 19.08
N LYS A 346 28.24 27.56 19.87
CA LYS A 346 28.65 26.24 19.35
C LYS A 346 27.56 25.18 19.42
N GLU A 347 26.50 25.46 20.16
CA GLU A 347 25.43 24.49 20.39
C GLU A 347 24.06 25.15 20.24
N LEU A 348 23.13 24.39 19.67
CA LEU A 348 21.70 24.68 19.63
C LEU A 348 20.98 23.57 20.39
N ARG A 349 20.14 23.94 21.36
CA ARG A 349 19.36 23.03 22.19
C ARG A 349 17.88 23.14 21.84
N ILE A 350 17.22 22.01 21.69
CA ILE A 350 15.79 21.91 21.42
C ILE A 350 15.17 21.05 22.52
N THR A 351 14.37 21.68 23.38
CA THR A 351 13.69 21.02 24.49
C THR A 351 12.25 20.67 24.13
N PHE A 352 11.88 19.41 24.29
CA PHE A 352 10.57 18.86 24.01
C PHE A 352 9.72 18.74 25.29
N SER A 353 8.40 18.68 25.11
CA SER A 353 7.43 18.53 26.20
C SER A 353 7.42 17.14 26.85
N GLN A 354 8.05 16.15 26.21
CA GLN A 354 8.10 14.76 26.64
C GLN A 354 9.49 14.16 26.34
N GLU A 355 9.76 12.99 26.91
CA GLU A 355 10.96 12.20 26.58
C GLU A 355 10.85 11.65 25.16
N MET A 356 11.91 11.82 24.38
CA MET A 356 11.99 11.41 22.98
C MET A 356 12.82 10.13 22.83
N VAL A 357 12.72 9.47 21.68
CA VAL A 357 13.60 8.32 21.35
C VAL A 357 14.91 8.84 20.74
N PRO A 358 16.07 8.62 21.37
CA PRO A 358 17.36 9.00 20.80
C PRO A 358 17.63 8.31 19.46
N GLY A 359 18.34 9.00 18.57
CA GLY A 359 18.72 8.48 17.25
C GLY A 359 17.65 8.65 16.15
N TYR A 360 16.47 9.14 16.49
CA TYR A 360 15.38 9.39 15.54
C TYR A 360 15.16 10.90 15.36
N TYR A 361 15.89 11.49 14.42
CA TYR A 361 15.87 12.92 14.15
C TYR A 361 15.58 13.19 12.69
N SER A 362 14.78 14.21 12.40
CA SER A 362 14.39 14.57 11.04
C SER A 362 14.42 16.07 10.82
N PHE A 363 15.34 16.51 9.96
CA PHE A 363 15.54 17.91 9.58
C PHE A 363 15.46 18.05 8.07
N ASN A 364 14.90 19.16 7.59
CA ASN A 364 14.91 19.56 6.20
C ASN A 364 15.63 20.92 6.04
N LEU A 365 16.11 21.16 4.82
CA LEU A 365 16.51 22.50 4.40
C LEU A 365 15.27 23.41 4.36
N SER A 366 15.48 24.69 4.66
CA SER A 366 14.53 25.75 4.32
C SER A 366 14.65 26.11 2.84
N ASP A 367 13.74 26.97 2.36
CA ASP A 367 13.79 27.51 1.00
C ASP A 367 15.07 28.33 0.73
N LYS A 368 15.80 28.73 1.78
CA LYS A 368 17.07 29.45 1.66
C LYS A 368 18.26 28.56 1.30
N GLY A 369 18.13 27.24 1.41
CA GLY A 369 19.17 26.30 1.00
C GLY A 369 20.18 25.91 2.09
N LYS A 370 21.12 25.06 1.71
CA LYS A 370 22.03 24.34 2.63
C LYS A 370 22.96 25.27 3.39
N GLU A 371 23.38 26.38 2.79
CA GLU A 371 24.29 27.33 3.41
C GLU A 371 23.69 28.08 4.61
N TYR A 372 22.38 28.02 4.82
CA TYR A 372 21.67 28.60 5.96
C TYR A 372 21.40 27.57 7.07
N MET A 373 21.80 26.31 6.90
CA MET A 373 21.71 25.29 7.95
C MET A 373 23.05 25.22 8.70
N PRO A 374 23.11 25.65 9.98
CA PRO A 374 24.38 25.73 10.71
C PRO A 374 24.77 24.39 11.35
N MET A 375 23.87 23.39 11.34
CA MET A 375 24.06 22.12 12.04
C MET A 375 25.18 21.30 11.40
N THR A 376 26.19 20.96 12.21
CA THR A 376 27.31 20.11 11.79
C THR A 376 27.15 18.68 12.26
N LYS A 377 26.62 18.48 13.48
CA LYS A 377 26.48 17.16 14.09
C LYS A 377 25.37 17.14 15.15
N VAL A 378 24.73 15.99 15.33
CA VAL A 378 23.91 15.71 16.51
C VAL A 378 24.80 15.24 17.65
N LYS A 379 24.88 16.00 18.74
CA LYS A 379 25.70 15.64 19.91
C LYS A 379 25.03 14.54 20.73
N GLY A 380 23.71 14.58 20.87
CA GLY A 380 22.92 13.60 21.59
C GLY A 380 21.72 14.20 22.29
N MET A 381 21.22 13.49 23.29
CA MET A 381 20.09 13.91 24.12
C MET A 381 20.53 14.13 25.57
N GLU A 382 19.93 15.12 26.23
CA GLU A 382 20.15 15.48 27.63
C GLU A 382 18.79 15.55 28.37
N ASN A 383 18.83 15.68 29.70
CA ASN A 383 17.65 15.86 30.56
C ASN A 383 16.60 14.74 30.38
N ASN A 384 17.02 13.48 30.54
CA ASN A 384 16.17 12.30 30.33
C ASN A 384 15.52 12.28 28.95
N ASP A 385 16.34 12.47 27.91
CA ASP A 385 15.89 12.51 26.51
C ASP A 385 14.86 13.60 26.17
N LYS A 386 14.79 14.68 26.95
CA LYS A 386 13.90 15.82 26.67
C LYS A 386 14.58 16.97 25.92
N THR A 387 15.91 17.04 25.91
CA THR A 387 16.64 18.09 25.20
C THR A 387 17.57 17.48 24.16
N LEU A 388 17.33 17.78 22.88
CA LEU A 388 18.27 17.49 21.81
C LEU A 388 19.35 18.57 21.77
N VAL A 389 20.61 18.15 21.70
CA VAL A 389 21.77 19.05 21.56
C VAL A 389 22.40 18.86 20.19
N LEU A 390 22.50 19.95 19.45
CA LEU A 390 23.07 20.02 18.11
C LEU A 390 24.34 20.86 18.16
N GLU A 391 25.42 20.38 17.55
CA GLU A 391 26.60 21.20 17.28
C GLU A 391 26.31 22.07 16.05
N VAL A 392 26.68 23.35 16.16
CA VAL A 392 26.47 24.35 15.11
C VAL A 392 27.75 25.12 14.80
N ASP A 393 27.93 25.46 13.53
CA ASP A 393 28.96 26.38 13.07
C ASP A 393 28.32 27.67 12.54
N VAL A 394 28.51 28.76 13.29
CA VAL A 394 27.91 30.06 13.00
C VAL A 394 28.97 31.12 12.70
N LYS A 395 28.68 31.98 11.72
CA LYS A 395 29.50 33.13 11.33
C LYS A 395 28.90 34.41 11.89
N PRO A 396 29.69 35.44 12.25
CA PRO A 396 29.17 36.75 12.62
C PRO A 396 28.26 37.36 11.54
N GLY A 397 27.22 38.09 11.96
CA GLY A 397 26.31 38.80 11.07
C GLY A 397 25.40 37.95 10.18
N LYS A 398 25.48 36.62 10.29
CA LYS A 398 24.82 35.68 9.36
C LYS A 398 23.49 35.17 9.91
N GLU A 399 22.51 35.06 9.02
CA GLU A 399 21.22 34.43 9.28
C GLU A 399 21.29 32.92 9.01
N TYR A 400 20.57 32.16 9.82
CA TYR A 400 20.41 30.72 9.74
C TYR A 400 18.93 30.35 9.80
N GLU A 401 18.54 29.35 9.02
CA GLU A 401 17.16 28.87 8.93
C GLU A 401 17.11 27.42 8.44
N PHE A 402 16.43 26.55 9.19
CA PHE A 402 16.17 25.16 8.80
C PHE A 402 14.85 24.67 9.41
N ILE A 403 14.39 23.50 8.98
CA ILE A 403 13.08 22.97 9.38
C ILE A 403 13.28 21.70 10.21
N LEU A 404 12.69 21.68 11.40
CA LEU A 404 12.51 20.48 12.18
C LEU A 404 11.18 19.84 11.78
N THR A 405 11.21 18.57 11.36
CA THR A 405 10.01 17.88 10.84
C THR A 405 9.58 16.75 11.74
N ASN A 406 8.31 16.35 11.72
CA ASN A 406 7.83 15.21 12.52
C ASN A 406 8.05 13.82 11.89
N LYS A 407 8.85 13.72 10.81
CA LYS A 407 9.03 12.47 10.04
C LYS A 407 9.71 11.34 10.83
N SER A 408 10.63 11.67 11.72
CA SER A 408 11.38 10.69 12.53
C SER A 408 11.25 10.93 14.02
N PHE A 409 11.19 12.19 14.47
CA PHE A 409 11.04 12.49 15.89
C PHE A 409 9.79 11.86 16.48
N ARG A 410 9.96 11.15 17.60
CA ARG A 410 8.88 10.47 18.31
C ARG A 410 9.13 10.40 19.82
N SER A 411 8.07 10.48 20.61
CA SER A 411 8.14 10.25 22.06
C SER A 411 8.47 8.79 22.37
N LYS A 412 8.84 8.47 23.61
CA LYS A 412 9.03 7.07 24.07
C LYS A 412 7.78 6.20 23.86
N GLU A 413 6.59 6.81 23.90
CA GLU A 413 5.32 6.13 23.61
C GLU A 413 5.00 6.04 22.11
N GLY A 414 5.88 6.54 21.24
CA GLY A 414 5.76 6.42 19.79
C GLY A 414 4.95 7.53 19.09
N TYR A 415 4.56 8.60 19.78
CA TYR A 415 3.82 9.70 19.14
C TYR A 415 4.77 10.65 18.40
N PRO A 416 4.48 11.03 17.14
CA PRO A 416 5.29 11.97 16.40
C PRO A 416 5.12 13.39 16.95
N LEU A 417 6.07 14.28 16.65
CA LEU A 417 5.92 15.69 16.98
C LEU A 417 4.62 16.28 16.41
N LYS A 418 4.02 17.14 17.22
CA LYS A 418 2.75 17.81 16.90
C LYS A 418 2.88 18.70 15.67
N ASP A 419 3.97 19.45 15.58
CA ASP A 419 4.22 20.34 14.45
C ASP A 419 4.88 19.56 13.32
N GLU A 420 4.25 19.53 12.15
CA GLU A 420 4.77 18.83 10.98
C GLU A 420 6.06 19.46 10.46
N ASN A 421 6.10 20.80 10.45
CA ASN A 421 7.23 21.60 10.04
C ASN A 421 7.38 22.79 11.01
N LEU A 422 8.38 22.73 11.88
CA LEU A 422 8.77 23.83 12.75
C LEU A 422 9.99 24.53 12.17
N VAL A 423 9.83 25.78 11.76
CA VAL A 423 10.94 26.61 11.28
C VAL A 423 11.78 27.06 12.46
N ILE A 424 13.07 26.74 12.42
CA ILE A 424 14.08 27.23 13.36
C ILE A 424 14.95 28.24 12.62
N LYS A 425 14.93 29.49 13.07
CA LYS A 425 15.68 30.60 12.48
C LYS A 425 16.32 31.47 13.54
N PHE A 426 17.49 32.02 13.26
CA PHE A 426 18.14 33.02 14.10
C PHE A 426 19.22 33.76 13.30
N LYS A 427 19.64 34.93 13.79
CA LYS A 427 20.75 35.70 13.22
C LYS A 427 21.79 35.98 14.30
N THR A 428 23.06 35.82 13.96
CA THR A 428 24.17 36.20 14.83
C THR A 428 24.44 37.70 14.79
N ARG A 429 24.94 38.26 15.90
CA ARG A 429 25.41 39.65 15.94
C ARG A 429 26.63 39.83 15.04
N GLU A 430 26.79 41.05 14.52
CA GLU A 430 28.09 41.50 14.01
C GLU A 430 29.11 41.49 15.16
N LYS A 431 30.39 41.29 14.85
CA LYS A 431 31.46 41.26 15.86
C LYS A 431 31.64 42.59 16.57
#